data_AF-R6WLB0-F1
#
_entry.id   AF-R6WLB0-F1
#
_cell.length_a   1.000
_cell.length_b   1.000
_cell.length_c   1.000
_cell.angle_alpha   90.00
_cell.angle_beta   90.00
_cell.angle_gamma   90.00
#
_symmetry.space_group_name_H-M   'P 1'
#
loop_
_entity.id
_entity.type
_entity.pdbx_description
1 polymer ?
#
loop_
_entity_poly.entity_id
_entity_poly.type
_entity_poly.pdbx_seq_one_letter_code
_entity_poly.pdbx_strand_id
1 'polypeptide(L)'
;MSCAATNAARRRHFKTSGSLTNFLAKSQRYELCSDKCRKAQALQNKREFDERARENNYDLLYKNECQNWRNKINRVKNTAGFPADRLEKIQVAFSDFKKEALQRKKAVKTGTASPKEFTDWLYQQSNVIVELTEY
;
A
#
# COMPACT_ATOMS: atom_id res chain seq x y z
N MET A 1 -15.26 -28.50 13.22
CA MET A 1 -14.32 -28.31 14.34
C MET A 1 -13.54 -27.04 14.11
N SER A 2 -13.92 -25.97 14.81
CA SER A 2 -13.33 -24.63 14.71
C SER A 2 -12.01 -24.60 15.49
N CYS A 3 -10.90 -24.22 14.84
CA CYS A 3 -9.63 -24.03 15.52
C CYS A 3 -9.59 -22.59 16.02
N ALA A 4 -9.82 -22.41 17.33
CA ALA A 4 -9.80 -21.12 17.99
C ALA A 4 -8.44 -20.42 17.79
N ALA A 5 -8.48 -19.21 17.24
CA ALA A 5 -7.34 -18.32 17.17
C ALA A 5 -7.04 -17.77 18.58
N THR A 6 -6.20 -18.45 19.34
CA THR A 6 -5.66 -17.91 20.60
C THR A 6 -4.50 -16.96 20.29
N ASN A 7 -4.83 -15.67 20.20
CA ASN A 7 -3.87 -14.58 20.41
C ASN A 7 -3.31 -14.70 21.84
N ALA A 8 -2.12 -15.28 21.99
CA ALA A 8 -1.41 -15.31 23.27
C ALA A 8 -0.35 -14.21 23.30
N ALA A 9 -0.56 -13.27 24.20
CA ALA A 9 0.21 -12.07 24.40
C ALA A 9 1.68 -12.33 24.79
N ARG A 10 2.53 -11.47 24.24
CA ARG A 10 3.87 -11.07 24.67
C ARG A 10 4.05 -11.07 26.20
N ARG A 11 4.93 -11.92 26.74
CA ARG A 11 5.71 -11.65 27.97
C ARG A 11 7.09 -12.28 27.88
N ARG A 12 8.12 -11.42 27.92
CA ARG A 12 9.54 -11.76 28.08
C ARG A 12 9.82 -11.94 29.57
N HIS A 13 10.46 -13.05 29.95
CA HIS A 13 11.60 -13.16 30.87
C HIS A 13 11.68 -14.59 31.43
N PHE A 14 12.81 -15.25 31.19
CA PHE A 14 13.45 -16.04 32.26
C PHE A 14 14.96 -16.08 32.03
N LYS A 15 15.70 -15.85 33.11
CA LYS A 15 17.15 -15.75 33.21
C LYS A 15 17.56 -16.90 34.13
N THR A 16 18.38 -17.85 33.69
CA THR A 16 19.29 -18.63 34.55
C THR A 16 20.28 -19.45 33.73
N SER A 17 21.51 -19.44 34.21
CA SER A 17 22.71 -20.18 33.80
C SER A 17 22.56 -21.70 33.85
N GLY A 18 23.23 -22.42 32.96
CA GLY A 18 23.45 -23.87 33.08
C GLY A 18 23.82 -24.51 31.74
N SER A 19 24.98 -25.15 31.71
CA SER A 19 25.64 -25.72 30.53
C SER A 19 24.89 -26.93 29.93
N LEU A 20 24.72 -26.88 28.60
CA LEU A 20 24.65 -27.98 27.61
C LEU A 20 23.99 -29.31 28.01
N THR A 21 22.69 -29.44 27.71
CA THR A 21 22.15 -30.63 27.04
C THR A 21 21.10 -30.20 26.01
N ASN A 22 21.20 -30.73 24.80
CA ASN A 22 20.30 -30.45 23.69
C ASN A 22 18.87 -30.96 24.00
N PHE A 23 18.06 -30.17 24.70
CA PHE A 23 16.61 -30.33 24.67
C PHE A 23 16.09 -29.58 23.44
N LEU A 24 16.05 -30.26 22.29
CA LEU A 24 15.09 -29.94 21.24
C LEU A 24 13.69 -30.26 21.78
N ALA A 25 13.18 -29.39 22.66
CA ALA A 25 11.77 -29.42 23.00
C ALA A 25 11.02 -29.29 21.69
N LYS A 26 10.28 -30.34 21.31
CA LYS A 26 9.45 -30.34 20.11
C LYS A 26 8.62 -29.07 20.14
N SER A 27 8.88 -28.15 19.19
CA SER A 27 8.17 -26.88 19.20
C SER A 27 6.68 -27.19 19.03
N GLN A 28 5.85 -26.80 19.99
CA GLN A 28 4.39 -27.00 20.00
C GLN A 28 3.69 -26.57 18.70
N ARG A 29 4.37 -25.78 17.86
CA ARG A 29 3.93 -25.37 16.53
C ARG A 29 3.64 -26.54 15.57
N TYR A 30 4.28 -27.71 15.75
CA TYR A 30 4.09 -28.88 14.89
C TYR A 30 3.10 -29.92 15.42
N GLU A 31 2.79 -29.93 16.72
CA GLU A 31 1.92 -30.94 17.35
C GLU A 31 0.45 -30.50 17.52
N LEU A 32 0.13 -29.20 17.38
CA LEU A 32 -1.22 -28.67 17.64
C LEU A 32 -2.15 -28.57 16.42
N CYS A 33 -1.64 -28.53 15.18
CA CYS A 33 -2.45 -28.38 13.96
C CYS A 33 -1.98 -29.37 12.89
N SER A 34 -2.90 -30.26 12.50
CA SER A 34 -2.68 -31.28 11.46
C SER A 34 -2.30 -30.66 10.11
N ASP A 35 -1.66 -31.43 9.23
CA ASP A 35 -1.31 -30.93 7.88
C ASP A 35 -2.51 -30.39 7.09
N LYS A 36 -3.68 -31.01 7.27
CA LYS A 36 -4.93 -30.54 6.67
C LYS A 36 -5.34 -29.16 7.22
N CYS A 37 -5.22 -28.97 8.54
CA CYS A 37 -5.46 -27.69 9.21
C CYS A 37 -4.49 -26.60 8.73
N ARG A 38 -3.19 -26.91 8.61
CA ARG A 38 -2.18 -25.95 8.11
C ARG A 38 -2.44 -25.53 6.66
N LYS A 39 -2.75 -26.50 5.78
CA LYS A 39 -3.05 -26.25 4.38
C LYS A 39 -4.34 -25.43 4.21
N ALA A 40 -5.37 -25.71 5.02
CA ALA A 40 -6.60 -24.92 5.03
C ALA A 40 -6.33 -23.47 5.49
N GLN A 41 -5.57 -23.27 6.56
CA GLN A 41 -5.19 -21.93 7.04
C GLN A 41 -4.35 -21.17 6.01
N ALA A 42 -3.37 -21.83 5.38
CA ALA A 42 -2.55 -21.22 4.33
C ALA A 42 -3.39 -20.80 3.11
N LEU A 43 -4.35 -21.64 2.71
CA LEU A 43 -5.27 -21.33 1.63
C LEU A 43 -6.20 -20.16 1.99
N GLN A 44 -6.71 -20.12 3.22
CA GLN A 44 -7.52 -19.01 3.71
C GLN A 44 -6.72 -17.70 3.76
N ASN A 45 -5.51 -17.72 4.33
CA ASN A 45 -4.62 -16.56 4.36
C ASN A 45 -4.30 -16.04 2.95
N LYS A 46 -4.10 -16.96 2.00
CA LYS A 46 -3.90 -16.61 0.58
C LYS A 46 -5.16 -15.98 -0.02
N ARG A 47 -6.34 -16.55 0.21
CA ARG A 47 -7.61 -16.00 -0.27
C ARG A 47 -7.87 -14.61 0.29
N GLU A 48 -7.68 -14.41 1.59
CA GLU A 48 -7.80 -13.12 2.25
C GLU A 48 -6.78 -12.11 1.70
N PHE A 49 -5.56 -12.56 1.39
CA PHE A 49 -4.55 -11.72 0.74
C PHE A 49 -4.98 -11.32 -0.68
N ASP A 50 -5.41 -12.28 -1.49
CA ASP A 50 -5.85 -12.07 -2.88
C ASP A 50 -7.13 -11.20 -2.93
N GLU A 51 -8.05 -11.37 -1.98
CA GLU A 51 -9.27 -10.58 -1.85
C GLU A 51 -8.97 -9.13 -1.43
N ARG A 52 -8.11 -8.94 -0.41
CA ARG A 52 -7.58 -7.62 -0.07
C ARG A 52 -6.84 -6.98 -1.24
N ALA A 53 -6.14 -7.76 -2.07
CA ALA A 53 -5.48 -7.25 -3.27
C ALA A 53 -6.45 -6.87 -4.39
N ARG A 54 -7.62 -7.53 -4.50
CA ARG A 54 -8.65 -7.22 -5.52
C ARG A 54 -9.34 -5.88 -5.30
N GLU A 55 -9.58 -5.47 -4.06
CA GLU A 55 -10.15 -4.14 -3.74
C GLU A 55 -9.14 -2.98 -3.89
N ASN A 56 -7.86 -3.27 -4.18
CA ASN A 56 -6.75 -2.30 -4.26
C ASN A 56 -6.47 -1.73 -5.66
N ASN A 57 -7.48 -1.54 -6.53
CA ASN A 57 -7.25 -0.97 -7.88
C ASN A 57 -6.76 0.49 -7.85
N TYR A 58 -6.86 1.19 -6.72
CA TYR A 58 -6.41 2.58 -6.58
C TYR A 58 -4.90 2.77 -6.78
N ASP A 59 -4.10 1.73 -6.53
CA ASP A 59 -2.65 1.79 -6.72
C ASP A 59 -2.27 1.84 -8.21
N LEU A 60 -3.04 1.19 -9.07
CA LEU A 60 -2.88 1.27 -10.52
C LEU A 60 -3.29 2.67 -11.02
N LEU A 61 -4.43 3.18 -10.55
CA LEU A 61 -4.91 4.51 -10.92
C LEU A 61 -3.90 5.61 -10.53
N TYR A 62 -3.33 5.54 -9.33
CA TYR A 62 -2.28 6.47 -8.91
C TYR A 62 -1.04 6.43 -9.83
N LYS A 63 -0.59 5.24 -10.24
CA LYS A 63 0.53 5.09 -11.18
C LYS A 63 0.19 5.69 -12.54
N ASN A 64 -1.02 5.46 -13.03
CA ASN A 64 -1.50 6.00 -14.30
C ASN A 64 -1.53 7.53 -14.26
N GLU A 65 -2.06 8.14 -13.20
CA GLU A 65 -2.05 9.60 -13.06
C GLU A 65 -0.63 10.15 -12.95
N CYS A 66 0.26 9.49 -12.19
CA CYS A 66 1.67 9.87 -12.16
C CYS A 66 2.35 9.83 -13.53
N GLN A 67 1.92 8.93 -14.42
CA GLN A 67 2.40 8.87 -15.79
C GLN A 67 1.77 9.97 -16.66
N ASN A 68 0.47 10.22 -16.51
CA ASN A 68 -0.25 11.31 -17.14
C ASN A 68 0.42 12.66 -16.86
N TRP A 69 0.75 12.92 -15.59
CA TRP A 69 1.48 14.11 -15.16
C TRP A 69 2.82 14.28 -15.88
N ARG A 70 3.63 13.22 -15.95
CA ARG A 70 4.91 13.25 -16.64
C ARG A 70 4.76 13.49 -18.15
N ASN A 71 3.80 12.82 -18.78
CA ASN A 71 3.56 12.96 -20.22
C ASN A 71 3.16 14.39 -20.59
N LYS A 72 2.24 14.99 -19.82
CA LYS A 72 1.80 16.37 -20.00
C LYS A 72 2.93 17.38 -19.74
N ILE A 73 3.72 17.19 -18.67
CA ILE A 73 4.92 18.00 -18.40
C ILE A 73 5.93 17.91 -19.55
N ASN A 74 6.20 16.71 -20.05
CA ASN A 74 7.12 16.52 -21.17
C ASN A 74 6.60 17.17 -22.45
N ARG A 75 5.28 17.14 -22.69
CA ARG A 75 4.66 17.83 -23.82
C ARG A 75 4.89 19.34 -23.75
N VAL A 76 4.58 19.98 -22.62
CA VAL A 76 4.77 21.44 -22.48
C VAL A 76 6.25 21.84 -22.53
N LYS A 77 7.16 21.01 -22.00
CA LYS A 77 8.61 21.24 -22.12
C LYS A 77 9.12 21.25 -23.55
N ASN A 78 8.50 20.42 -24.41
CA ASN A 78 8.86 20.31 -25.83
C ASN A 78 8.07 21.27 -26.72
N THR A 79 7.15 22.08 -26.15
CA THR A 79 6.37 23.06 -26.90
C THR A 79 7.16 24.36 -27.00
N ALA A 80 7.46 24.80 -28.22
CA ALA A 80 8.20 26.03 -28.45
C ALA A 80 7.43 27.25 -27.93
N GLY A 81 8.11 28.12 -27.19
CA GLY A 81 7.51 29.34 -26.62
C GLY A 81 6.64 29.11 -25.38
N PHE A 82 6.61 27.90 -24.80
CA PHE A 82 5.88 27.69 -23.55
C PHE A 82 6.51 28.51 -22.41
N PRO A 83 5.71 29.29 -21.68
CA PRO A 83 6.24 30.18 -20.63
C PRO A 83 6.91 29.40 -19.48
N ALA A 84 8.14 29.78 -19.15
CA ALA A 84 8.93 29.12 -18.11
C ALA A 84 8.31 29.23 -16.71
N ASP A 85 7.63 30.35 -16.41
CA ASP A 85 6.94 30.56 -15.14
C ASP A 85 5.74 29.60 -14.98
N ARG A 86 5.00 29.32 -16.06
CA ARG A 86 3.94 28.31 -16.04
C ARG A 86 4.52 26.90 -15.91
N LEU A 87 5.65 26.61 -16.55
CA LEU A 87 6.30 25.30 -16.44
C LEU A 87 6.75 25.02 -14.99
N GLU A 88 7.27 26.03 -14.30
CA GLU A 88 7.63 25.94 -12.88
C GLU A 88 6.38 25.67 -12.02
N LYS A 89 5.28 26.40 -12.25
CA LYS A 89 3.99 26.18 -11.54
C LYS A 89 3.48 24.76 -11.70
N ILE A 90 3.55 24.18 -12.91
CA ILE A 90 3.14 22.79 -13.17
C ILE A 90 4.04 21.81 -12.40
N GLN A 91 5.35 22.06 -12.34
CA GLN A 91 6.28 21.19 -11.61
C GLN A 91 6.09 21.23 -10.09
N VAL A 92 5.77 22.41 -9.55
CA VAL A 92 5.40 22.58 -8.14
C VAL A 92 4.10 21.83 -7.84
N ALA A 93 3.06 22.04 -8.65
CA ALA A 93 1.78 21.34 -8.51
C ALA A 93 1.95 19.81 -8.55
N PHE A 94 2.79 19.28 -9.45
CA PHE A 94 3.08 17.85 -9.50
C PHE A 94 3.79 17.34 -8.24
N SER A 95 4.67 18.16 -7.66
CA SER A 95 5.38 17.80 -6.43
C SER A 95 4.45 17.75 -5.23
N ASP A 96 3.49 18.67 -5.14
CA ASP A 96 2.50 18.71 -4.08
C ASP A 96 1.45 17.61 -4.24
N PHE A 97 1.00 17.34 -5.46
CA PHE A 97 0.17 16.17 -5.80
C PHE A 97 0.78 14.87 -5.25
N LYS A 98 2.07 14.62 -5.50
CA LYS A 98 2.74 13.40 -4.99
C LYS A 98 2.74 13.34 -3.46
N LYS A 99 2.96 14.46 -2.77
CA LYS A 99 2.96 14.50 -1.30
C LYS A 99 1.56 14.17 -0.75
N GLU A 100 0.53 14.81 -1.29
CA GLU A 100 -0.85 14.59 -0.88
C GLU A 100 -1.31 13.16 -1.19
N ALA A 101 -0.98 12.63 -2.38
CA ALA A 101 -1.30 11.27 -2.76
C ALA A 101 -0.69 10.24 -1.81
N LEU A 102 0.56 10.44 -1.37
CA LEU A 102 1.20 9.57 -0.39
C LEU A 102 0.52 9.63 0.99
N GLN A 103 0.07 10.81 1.42
CA GLN A 103 -0.66 10.96 2.68
C GLN A 103 -2.04 10.26 2.62
N ARG A 104 -2.80 10.50 1.55
CA ARG A 104 -4.11 9.86 1.34
C ARG A 104 -3.99 8.34 1.21
N LYS A 105 -2.98 7.84 0.49
CA LYS A 105 -2.69 6.41 0.41
C LYS A 105 -2.36 5.80 1.77
N LYS A 106 -1.67 6.52 2.66
CA LYS A 106 -1.46 6.08 4.05
C LYS A 106 -2.79 6.01 4.81
N ALA A 107 -3.64 7.01 4.67
CA ALA A 107 -4.97 7.05 5.29
C ALA A 107 -5.87 5.88 4.83
N VAL A 108 -5.79 5.49 3.55
CA VAL A 108 -6.48 4.30 3.03
C VAL A 108 -5.94 3.03 3.68
N LYS A 109 -4.61 2.89 3.80
CA LYS A 109 -3.98 1.72 4.44
C LYS A 109 -4.29 1.59 5.93
N THR A 110 -4.50 2.71 6.63
CA THR A 110 -4.87 2.72 8.05
C THR A 110 -6.37 2.59 8.27
N GLY A 111 -7.18 2.52 7.20
CA GLY A 111 -8.64 2.47 7.27
C GLY A 111 -9.29 3.79 7.70
N THR A 112 -8.55 4.89 7.67
CA THR A 112 -9.04 6.23 8.01
C THR A 112 -9.81 6.86 6.86
N ALA A 113 -9.47 6.48 5.62
CA ALA A 113 -10.17 6.91 4.40
C ALA A 113 -10.54 5.68 3.57
N SER A 114 -11.60 5.78 2.79
CA SER A 114 -12.00 4.72 1.88
C SER A 114 -11.15 4.74 0.59
N PRO A 115 -10.89 3.57 -0.03
CA PRO A 115 -10.29 3.50 -1.35
C PRO A 115 -11.04 4.30 -2.42
N LYS A 116 -12.38 4.41 -2.28
CA LYS A 116 -13.24 5.16 -3.18
C LYS A 116 -12.96 6.66 -3.10
N GLU A 117 -12.87 7.23 -1.91
CA GLU A 117 -12.53 8.66 -1.73
C GLU A 117 -11.17 8.99 -2.32
N PHE A 118 -10.18 8.10 -2.18
CA PHE A 118 -8.88 8.29 -2.81
C PHE A 118 -8.96 8.24 -4.34
N THR A 119 -9.76 7.32 -4.88
CA THR A 119 -9.98 7.19 -6.32
C THR A 119 -10.71 8.40 -6.91
N ASP A 120 -11.77 8.87 -6.24
CA ASP A 120 -12.53 10.06 -6.64
C ASP A 120 -11.63 11.31 -6.63
N TRP A 121 -10.75 11.44 -5.63
CA TRP A 121 -9.74 12.50 -5.58
C TRP A 121 -8.73 12.40 -6.73
N LEU A 122 -8.27 11.20 -7.10
CA LEU A 122 -7.36 11.04 -8.25
C LEU A 122 -7.98 11.54 -9.56
N TYR A 123 -9.28 11.34 -9.77
CA TYR A 123 -9.97 11.88 -10.94
C TYR A 123 -10.01 13.41 -10.96
N GLN A 124 -10.19 14.06 -9.81
CA GLN A 124 -10.13 15.52 -9.71
C GLN A 124 -8.74 16.06 -10.10
N GLN A 125 -7.67 15.36 -9.76
CA GLN A 125 -6.29 15.75 -10.11
C GLN A 125 -6.03 15.71 -11.63
N SER A 126 -6.78 14.90 -12.38
CA SER A 126 -6.71 14.88 -13.85
C SER A 126 -7.17 16.19 -14.47
N ASN A 127 -8.20 16.82 -13.89
CA ASN A 127 -8.69 18.12 -14.36
C ASN A 127 -7.70 19.25 -14.05
N VAL A 128 -7.12 19.24 -12.84
CA VAL A 128 -6.11 20.23 -12.42
C VAL A 128 -4.95 20.30 -13.41
N ILE A 129 -4.45 19.16 -13.88
CA ILE A 129 -3.35 19.18 -14.84
C ILE A 129 -3.78 19.64 -16.23
N VAL A 130 -5.00 19.33 -16.67
CA VAL A 130 -5.54 19.86 -17.94
C VAL A 130 -5.56 21.38 -17.88
N GLU A 131 -6.18 21.96 -16.86
CA GLU A 131 -6.25 23.42 -16.67
C GLU A 131 -4.88 24.09 -16.61
N LEU A 132 -3.91 23.47 -15.93
CA LEU A 132 -2.55 24.02 -15.83
C LEU A 132 -1.75 23.90 -17.14
N THR A 133 -2.13 23.00 -18.04
CA THR A 133 -1.42 22.74 -19.31
C THR A 133 -2.11 23.34 -20.53
N GLU A 134 -3.36 23.80 -20.38
CA GLU A 134 -4.04 24.65 -21.36
C GLU A 134 -3.40 26.04 -21.33
N TYR A 135 -2.67 26.35 -22.40
CA TYR A 135 -1.98 27.61 -22.65
C TYR A 135 -2.47 28.20 -23.97
#